data_AF-A0A0M2PJN0-F1
#
_entry.id   AF-A0A0M2PJN0-F1
#
_cell.length_a   1.000
_cell.length_b   1.000
_cell.length_c   1.000
_cell.angle_alpha   90.00
_cell.angle_beta   90.00
_cell.angle_gamma   90.00
#
_symmetry.space_group_name_H-M   'P 1'
#
loop_
_entity.id
_entity.type
_entity.pdbx_description
1 polymer ?
#
loop_
_entity_poly.entity_id
_entity_poly.type
_entity_poly.pdbx_seq_one_letter_code
_entity_poly.pdbx_strand_id
1 'polypeptide(L)' 'MIYYLFNDKERMQLEDLLKNEINVVKDLLSRDEGLGNVNWIKIRALQERNELLLGLLNKISR' A
#
# COMPACT_ATOMS: atom_id res chain seq x y z
N MET A 1 19.20 7.47 5.08
CA MET A 1 18.73 7.59 6.47
C MET A 1 17.92 8.87 6.60
N ILE A 2 16.71 8.92 6.02
CA ILE A 2 15.86 10.13 5.95
C ILE A 2 14.81 10.15 7.08
N TYR A 3 14.59 9.03 7.78
CA TYR A 3 13.50 8.87 8.75
C TYR A 3 13.65 9.68 10.05
N TYR A 4 14.86 10.17 10.37
CA TYR A 4 15.08 11.04 11.54
C TYR A 4 14.70 12.51 11.31
N LEU A 5 14.25 12.88 10.10
CA LEU A 5 13.85 14.25 9.76
C LEU A 5 12.36 14.53 9.93
N PHE A 6 11.52 13.49 10.04
CA PHE A 6 10.08 13.67 10.19
C PHE A 6 9.70 13.82 11.67
N ASN A 7 8.90 14.84 11.95
CA ASN A 7 8.28 15.02 13.26
C ASN A 7 7.19 13.94 13.47
N ASP A 8 6.85 13.60 14.72
CA ASP A 8 5.90 12.50 15.02
C ASP A 8 4.56 12.64 14.29
N LYS A 9 4.12 13.89 14.10
CA LYS A 9 2.91 14.24 13.34
C LYS A 9 3.01 13.88 11.86
N GLU A 10 4.15 14.13 11.23
CA GLU A 10 4.38 13.83 9.81
C GLU A 10 4.48 12.31 9.60
N ARG A 11 5.05 11.61 10.58
CA ARG A 11 5.12 10.15 10.61
C ARG A 11 3.71 9.54 10.67
N MET A 12 2.84 10.02 11.56
CA MET A 12 1.43 9.61 11.61
C MET A 12 0.68 9.90 10.30
N GLN A 13 0.85 11.08 9.71
CA GLN A 13 0.21 11.44 8.44
C GLN A 13 0.65 10.52 7.31
N LEU A 14 1.94 10.17 7.27
CA LEU A 14 2.49 9.25 6.28
C LEU A 14 1.95 7.82 6.46
N GLU A 15 1.82 7.35 7.70
CA GLU A 15 1.20 6.06 8.00
C GLU A 15 -0.27 6.01 7.57
N ASP A 16 -1.03 7.07 7.82
CA ASP A 16 -2.43 7.14 7.40
C ASP A 16 -2.58 7.15 5.87
N LEU A 17 -1.73 7.90 5.17
CA LEU A 17 -1.68 7.88 3.71
C LEU A 17 -1.36 6.48 3.17
N LEU A 18 -0.38 5.80 3.76
CA LEU A 18 -0.02 4.43 3.36
C LEU A 18 -1.15 3.43 3.63
N LYS A 19 -1.83 3.53 4.77
CA LYS A 19 -2.98 2.67 5.10
C LYS A 19 -4.13 2.86 4.13
N ASN A 20 -4.44 4.11 3.78
CA ASN A 20 -5.47 4.41 2.79
C ASN A 20 -5.13 3.80 1.43
N GLU A 21 -3.87 3.95 0.99
CA GLU A 21 -3.43 3.41 -0.28
C GLU A 21 -3.46 1.88 -0.33
N ILE A 22 -3.07 1.22 0.77
CA ILE A 22 -3.19 -0.24 0.92
C ILE A 22 -4.66 -0.68 0.81
N ASN A 23 -5.58 0.04 1.43
CA ASN A 23 -7.01 -0.28 1.36
C ASN A 23 -7.55 -0.15 -0.07
N VAL A 24 -7.17 0.91 -0.79
CA VAL A 24 -7.54 1.08 -2.21
C VAL A 24 -7.01 -0.06 -3.07
N VAL A 25 -5.75 -0.48 -2.87
CA VAL A 25 -5.17 -1.59 -3.62
C VAL A 25 -5.88 -2.92 -3.31
N LYS A 26 -6.23 -3.17 -2.05
CA LYS A 26 -7.01 -4.36 -1.65
C LYS A 26 -8.42 -4.37 -2.25
N ASP A 27 -9.08 -3.22 -2.29
CA ASP A 27 -10.39 -3.07 -2.91
C ASP A 27 -10.34 -3.31 -4.42
N LEU A 28 -9.26 -2.88 -5.09
CA LEU A 28 -9.07 -3.15 -6.51
C LEU A 28 -8.83 -4.64 -6.80
N LEU A 29 -8.06 -5.32 -5.94
CA LEU A 29 -7.84 -6.76 -6.03
C LEU A 29 -9.14 -7.55 -5.85
N SER A 30 -9.93 -7.21 -4.83
CA SER A 30 -11.20 -7.92 -4.56
C SER A 30 -12.27 -7.71 -5.64
N ARG A 31 -12.27 -6.53 -6.28
CA ARG A 31 -13.17 -6.23 -7.42
C ARG A 31 -12.78 -6.99 -8.70
N ASP A 32 -11.49 -7.10 -8.99
CA ASP A 32 -11.01 -7.82 -10.18
C ASP A 32 -11.23 -9.34 -10.07
N GLU A 33 -11.17 -9.92 -8.86
CA GLU A 33 -11.49 -11.34 -8.62
C GLU A 33 -12.98 -11.67 -8.90
N GLY A 34 -13.90 -10.74 -8.62
CA GLY A 34 -15.34 -10.96 -8.77
C GLY A 34 -15.89 -10.82 -10.19
N LEU A 35 -15.16 -10.17 -11.11
CA LEU A 35 -15.67 -9.79 -12.43
C LEU A 35 -15.34 -10.80 -13.55
N GLY A 36 -14.63 -11.90 -13.25
CA GLY A 36 -14.37 -12.99 -14.20
C GLY A 36 -13.45 -12.65 -15.38
N ASN A 37 -13.09 -11.38 -15.57
CA ASN A 37 -12.15 -10.91 -16.58
C ASN A 37 -10.78 -10.66 -15.92
N VAL A 38 -10.16 -11.76 -15.49
CA VAL A 38 -8.95 -11.77 -14.67
C VAL A 38 -7.75 -11.36 -15.52
N ASN A 39 -7.39 -10.07 -15.49
CA ASN A 39 -6.15 -9.59 -16.07
C ASN A 39 -4.99 -9.88 -15.11
N TRP A 40 -4.33 -11.02 -15.31
CA TRP A 40 -3.20 -11.48 -14.48
C TRP A 40 -2.05 -10.48 -14.37
N ILE A 41 -1.80 -9.67 -15.41
CA ILE A 41 -0.77 -8.63 -15.38
C ILE A 41 -1.16 -7.53 -14.40
N LYS A 42 -2.43 -7.11 -14.43
CA LYS A 42 -2.97 -6.08 -13.53
C LYS A 42 -2.96 -6.57 -12.08
N ILE A 43 -3.36 -7.81 -11.83
CA ILE A 43 -3.35 -8.42 -10.49
C ILE A 43 -1.93 -8.48 -9.95
N ARG A 44 -0.98 -8.96 -10.76
CA ARG A 44 0.43 -9.01 -10.36
C ARG A 44 0.97 -7.62 -10.02
N ALA A 45 0.68 -6.61 -10.85
CA ALA A 45 1.10 -5.24 -10.57
C ALA A 45 0.48 -4.68 -9.27
N LEU A 46 -0.78 -5.00 -8.98
CA LEU A 46 -1.45 -4.62 -7.73
C LEU A 46 -0.86 -5.35 -6.51
N GLN A 47 -0.51 -6.63 -6.65
CA GLN A 47 0.16 -7.40 -5.60
C GLN A 47 1.54 -6.83 -5.29
N GLU A 48 2.37 -6.59 -6.31
CA GLU A 48 3.70 -5.98 -6.16
C GLU A 48 3.59 -4.59 -5.50
N ARG A 49 2.60 -3.78 -5.88
CA ARG A 49 2.33 -2.48 -5.24
C ARG A 49 1.94 -2.63 -3.77
N ASN A 50 1.09 -3.61 -3.43
CA ASN A 50 0.69 -3.87 -2.04
C ASN A 50 1.89 -4.29 -1.17
N GLU A 51 2.78 -5.15 -1.70
CA GLU A 51 4.00 -5.58 -1.00
C GLU A 51 4.96 -4.42 -0.74
N LEU A 52 5.14 -3.52 -1.72
CA LEU A 52 5.96 -2.32 -1.55
C LEU A 52 5.38 -1.38 -0.49
N LEU A 53 4.07 -1.15 -0.50
CA LEU A 53 3.39 -0.29 0.49
C LEU A 53 3.49 -0.87 1.90
N LEU A 54 3.32 -2.18 2.06
CA LEU A 54 3.53 -2.87 3.35
C LEU A 54 4.99 -2.81 3.81
N GLY A 55 5.94 -2.97 2.88
CA GLY A 55 7.36 -2.83 3.16
C GLY A 55 7.74 -1.42 3.60
N LEU A 56 7.11 -0.38 3.04
CA LEU A 56 7.28 1.01 3.47
C LEU A 56 6.67 1.24 4.84
N LEU A 57 5.43 0.80 5.06
CA LEU A 57 4.75 0.92 6.35
C LEU A 57 5.57 0.26 7.47
N ASN A 58 6.07 -0.96 7.26
CA ASN A 58 6.92 -1.65 8.23
C ASN A 58 8.24 -0.94 8.52
N LYS A 59 8.78 -0.17 7.57
CA LYS A 59 10.00 0.64 7.79
C LYS A 59 9.71 1.95 8.49
N ILE A 60 8.48 2.45 8.42
CA ILE A 60 8.04 3.71 9.03
C ILE A 60 7.54 3.47 10.45
N SER A 61 6.80 2.39 10.70
CA SER A 61 6.25 2.08 12.03
C SER A 61 7.26 1.41 12.99
N ARG A 62 8.46 1.08 12.51
CA ARG A 62 9.57 0.50 13.31
C ARG A 62 10.64 1.55 13.59
#